data_AF-E1KQJ4-F1
#
_entry.id   AF-E1KQJ4-F1
#
_cell.length_a   1.000
_cell.length_b   1.000
_cell.length_c   1.000
_cell.angle_alpha   90.00
_cell.angle_beta   90.00
_cell.angle_gamma   90.00
#
_symmetry.space_group_name_H-M   'P 1'
#
loop_
_entity.id
_entity.type
_entity.pdbx_description
1 polymer ?
#
loop_
_entity_poly.entity_id
_entity_poly.type
_entity_poly.pdbx_seq_one_letter_code
_entity_poly.pdbx_strand_id
1 'polypeptide(L)'
;MQLKWNYTPPTPEQTNAAKELGEKLGISPILATLLLRRGIKTESAAKRFFRPQLSDLINPFLMQDMDVAVDRLNDAMGRKERIMVYGDYDVDGCTAVALVFNFLRQFYSNIEYYIPDRYDEGYGVSKKSIDFAKDNGVKLIIILDCGIKAVEEISYAKEQGIDFIICDHHVPDNNLPPAVAILNPKRSDDSYPFKDLCGCGVGFKFMQAFANNNNIAFSRLIPLLDFCAVSIAADLVPVVGENRILAFHGLKQLNQNPSVGLQAIVEICGLTGRELSMSDIIFKIGPRINASGRMENGKESVDLLVERDLATALLEARNIDKYNDKRKDVDRQMTEEANQIVERLESQKHQNSIVLYDEHWKKGVIGIVASRLTEIYYRPTIVITREDDLATGSARSAVGFDLYSAIENCSDLLLNFGGHTYAAGLTLKWENVKEFRDRFQKYVDEHIEPHQKEATLDIDTVIDFKDITKKLHNDLKRFAPFGPKNEKPLFCTKDVFDFGTSKVVGRAQEHIKLELVDSKSNNVMNGIAFGQSESARYIKSKRSFDIVYTIEDNVFKKGSSQLQIEGIRPSESE
;
A
#
# COMPACT_ATOMS: atom_id res chain seq x y z
N MET A 1 -0.64 -11.42 24.00
CA MET A 1 -0.80 -12.53 23.02
C MET A 1 0.58 -13.06 22.69
N GLN A 2 0.82 -14.37 22.67
CA GLN A 2 2.14 -14.91 22.30
C GLN A 2 2.22 -15.03 20.78
N LEU A 3 3.12 -14.26 20.15
CA LEU A 3 3.43 -14.37 18.73
C LEU A 3 4.18 -15.68 18.47
N LYS A 4 3.78 -16.44 17.45
CA LYS A 4 4.52 -17.63 17.02
C LYS A 4 5.70 -17.21 16.16
N TRP A 5 6.91 -17.56 16.59
CA TRP A 5 8.14 -17.18 15.87
C TRP A 5 8.59 -18.33 14.99
N ASN A 6 8.63 -18.11 13.68
CA ASN A 6 9.09 -19.08 12.71
C ASN A 6 10.52 -18.72 12.28
N TYR A 7 11.45 -19.67 12.37
CA TYR A 7 12.79 -19.49 11.85
C TYR A 7 13.28 -20.78 11.20
N THR A 8 13.65 -20.70 9.92
CA THR A 8 14.32 -21.79 9.22
C THR A 8 15.80 -21.44 9.06
N PRO A 9 16.72 -22.17 9.72
CA PRO A 9 18.15 -21.93 9.57
C PRO A 9 18.62 -22.28 8.15
N PRO A 10 19.60 -21.56 7.59
CA PRO A 10 20.13 -21.86 6.26
C PRO A 10 20.86 -23.20 6.24
N THR A 11 20.77 -23.93 5.13
CA THR A 11 21.55 -25.16 4.92
C THR A 11 23.06 -24.84 4.78
N PRO A 12 23.95 -25.83 4.91
CA PRO A 12 25.38 -25.64 4.64
C PRO A 12 25.66 -25.12 3.22
N GLU A 13 24.94 -25.59 2.20
CA GLU A 13 25.10 -25.08 0.83
C GLU A 13 24.69 -23.60 0.73
N GLN A 14 23.56 -23.22 1.34
CA GLN A 14 23.09 -21.83 1.34
C GLN A 14 24.08 -20.91 2.06
N THR A 15 24.66 -21.38 3.16
CA THR A 15 25.66 -20.64 3.93
C THR A 15 26.94 -20.41 3.13
N ASN A 16 27.41 -21.43 2.39
CA ASN A 16 28.57 -21.29 1.51
C ASN A 16 28.29 -20.34 0.34
N ALA A 17 27.13 -20.47 -0.31
CA ALA A 17 26.71 -19.56 -1.37
C ALA A 17 26.61 -18.10 -0.88
N ALA A 18 26.13 -17.88 0.35
CA ALA A 18 26.06 -16.55 0.95
C ALA A 18 27.45 -15.95 1.21
N LYS A 19 28.42 -16.77 1.66
CA LYS A 19 29.81 -16.33 1.84
C LYS A 19 30.42 -15.91 0.51
N GLU A 20 30.33 -16.75 -0.52
CA GLU A 20 30.87 -16.46 -1.86
C GLU A 20 30.27 -15.19 -2.46
N LEU A 21 28.94 -15.04 -2.38
CA LEU A 21 28.24 -13.85 -2.88
C LEU A 21 28.61 -12.61 -2.06
N GLY A 22 28.71 -12.75 -0.74
CA GLY A 22 29.13 -11.68 0.17
C GLY A 22 30.52 -11.16 -0.14
N GLU A 23 31.48 -12.05 -0.39
CA GLU A 23 32.85 -11.70 -0.78
C GLU A 23 32.88 -10.93 -2.11
N LYS A 24 32.20 -11.44 -3.15
CA LYS A 24 32.11 -10.78 -4.47
C LYS A 24 31.52 -9.38 -4.39
N LEU A 25 30.53 -9.18 -3.52
CA LEU A 25 29.83 -7.90 -3.34
C LEU A 25 30.47 -6.98 -2.30
N GLY A 26 31.44 -7.48 -1.53
CA GLY A 26 32.01 -6.78 -0.39
C GLY A 26 30.99 -6.50 0.73
N ILE A 27 30.00 -7.37 0.95
CA ILE A 27 28.97 -7.24 1.99
C ILE A 27 29.04 -8.39 3.01
N SER A 28 28.36 -8.25 4.15
CA SER A 28 28.28 -9.34 5.14
C SER A 28 27.56 -10.57 4.56
N PRO A 29 28.01 -11.81 4.87
CA PRO A 29 27.28 -13.03 4.54
C PRO A 29 25.83 -13.04 5.05
N ILE A 30 25.54 -12.32 6.13
CA ILE A 30 24.17 -12.13 6.65
C ILE A 30 23.28 -11.47 5.58
N LEU A 31 23.75 -10.36 5.00
CA LEU A 31 22.99 -9.65 3.96
C LEU A 31 23.00 -10.40 2.63
N ALA A 32 24.07 -11.13 2.32
CA ALA A 32 24.09 -12.01 1.16
C ALA A 32 23.05 -13.14 1.28
N THR A 33 22.83 -13.67 2.48
CA THR A 33 21.75 -14.64 2.76
C THR A 33 20.38 -14.05 2.46
N LEU A 34 20.14 -12.79 2.84
CA LEU A 34 18.89 -12.08 2.50
C LEU A 34 18.70 -11.94 0.98
N LEU A 35 19.77 -11.62 0.23
CA LEU A 35 19.71 -11.57 -1.23
C LEU A 35 19.34 -12.93 -1.83
N LEU A 36 19.96 -14.01 -1.36
CA LEU A 36 19.67 -15.36 -1.83
C LEU A 36 18.22 -15.77 -1.56
N ARG A 37 17.68 -15.44 -0.37
CA ARG A 37 16.27 -15.67 -0.02
C ARG A 37 15.31 -14.91 -0.93
N ARG A 38 15.71 -13.73 -1.42
CA ARG A 38 14.97 -12.93 -2.41
C ARG A 38 15.19 -13.40 -3.86
N GLY A 39 15.84 -14.54 -4.07
CA GLY A 39 16.14 -15.08 -5.40
C GLY A 39 17.28 -14.38 -6.13
N ILE A 40 18.01 -13.46 -5.48
CA ILE A 40 19.13 -12.70 -6.05
C ILE A 40 20.41 -13.51 -5.85
N LYS A 41 20.71 -14.36 -6.84
CA LYS A 41 21.79 -15.37 -6.74
C LYS A 41 23.13 -14.97 -7.37
N THR A 42 23.17 -13.88 -8.13
CA THR A 42 24.37 -13.47 -8.87
C THR A 42 24.80 -12.07 -8.51
N GLU A 43 26.10 -11.78 -8.70
CA GLU A 43 26.66 -10.46 -8.49
C GLU A 43 26.00 -9.39 -9.38
N SER A 44 25.71 -9.73 -10.64
CA SER A 44 25.03 -8.83 -11.58
C SER A 44 23.61 -8.51 -11.15
N ALA A 45 22.84 -9.51 -10.69
CA ALA A 45 21.50 -9.32 -10.17
C ALA A 45 21.52 -8.44 -8.90
N ALA A 46 22.48 -8.67 -7.98
CA ALA A 46 22.63 -7.87 -6.78
C ALA A 46 23.03 -6.41 -7.09
N LYS A 47 23.92 -6.19 -8.06
CA LYS A 47 24.27 -4.84 -8.53
C LYS A 47 23.05 -4.08 -9.07
N ARG A 48 22.21 -4.72 -9.89
CA ARG A 48 20.94 -4.14 -10.36
C ARG A 48 19.97 -3.86 -9.21
N PHE A 49 19.84 -4.80 -8.26
CA PHE A 49 18.99 -4.64 -7.09
C PHE A 49 19.39 -3.43 -6.23
N PHE A 50 20.69 -3.25 -5.98
CA PHE A 50 21.22 -2.15 -5.17
C PHE A 50 21.27 -0.81 -5.90
N ARG A 51 21.22 -0.81 -7.25
CA ARG A 51 21.31 0.40 -8.08
C ARG A 51 20.34 0.32 -9.25
N PRO A 52 19.02 0.40 -9.00
CA PRO A 52 18.03 0.37 -10.08
C PRO A 52 18.28 1.49 -11.11
N GLN A 53 18.30 1.16 -12.40
CA GLN A 53 18.49 2.14 -13.47
C GLN A 53 17.18 2.37 -14.22
N LEU A 54 16.90 3.62 -14.62
CA LEU A 54 15.74 3.94 -15.45
C LEU A 54 15.81 3.29 -16.84
N SER A 55 17.02 2.99 -17.33
CA SER A 55 17.23 2.24 -18.57
C SER A 55 16.79 0.77 -18.49
N ASP A 56 16.59 0.25 -17.28
CA ASP A 56 16.11 -1.12 -17.06
C ASP A 56 14.56 -1.21 -17.07
N LEU A 57 13.86 -0.08 -17.24
CA LEU A 57 12.41 -0.08 -17.45
C LEU A 57 12.08 -0.81 -18.76
N ILE A 58 11.02 -1.61 -18.71
CA ILE A 58 10.61 -2.44 -19.84
C ILE A 58 10.07 -1.53 -20.97
N ASN A 59 10.22 -1.93 -22.23
CA ASN A 59 9.62 -1.18 -23.33
C ASN A 59 8.08 -1.15 -23.17
N PRO A 60 7.43 0.02 -23.04
CA PRO A 60 5.99 0.09 -22.84
C PRO A 60 5.18 -0.51 -24.00
N PHE A 61 5.70 -0.51 -25.23
CA PHE A 61 5.02 -1.09 -26.40
C PHE A 61 4.92 -2.62 -26.38
N LEU A 62 5.46 -3.29 -25.35
CA LEU A 62 5.19 -4.71 -25.11
C LEU A 62 3.83 -4.94 -24.43
N MET A 63 3.20 -3.88 -23.90
CA MET A 63 1.86 -3.95 -23.32
C MET A 63 0.83 -3.90 -24.44
N GLN A 64 -0.15 -4.80 -24.36
CA GLN A 64 -1.21 -4.92 -25.34
C GLN A 64 -1.99 -3.60 -25.46
N ASP A 65 -2.32 -3.22 -26.70
CA ASP A 65 -2.99 -1.97 -27.10
C ASP A 65 -2.22 -0.66 -26.79
N MET A 66 -0.95 -0.73 -26.38
CA MET A 66 -0.16 0.49 -26.11
C MET A 66 -0.01 1.38 -27.34
N ASP A 67 0.20 0.80 -28.51
CA ASP A 67 0.22 1.48 -29.81
C ASP A 67 -1.13 2.13 -30.12
N VAL A 68 -2.23 1.38 -29.99
CA VAL A 68 -3.59 1.87 -30.22
C VAL A 68 -3.94 3.03 -29.28
N ALA A 69 -3.56 2.95 -28.00
CA ALA A 69 -3.77 4.01 -27.02
C ALA A 69 -3.00 5.29 -27.38
N VAL A 70 -1.73 5.16 -27.78
CA VAL A 70 -0.89 6.28 -28.19
C VAL A 70 -1.46 6.95 -29.45
N ASP A 71 -1.85 6.17 -30.44
CA ASP A 71 -2.44 6.68 -31.69
C ASP A 71 -3.76 7.42 -31.42
N ARG A 72 -4.64 6.85 -30.58
CA ARG A 72 -5.91 7.49 -30.23
C ARG A 72 -5.71 8.82 -29.50
N LEU A 73 -4.72 8.91 -28.62
CA LEU A 73 -4.36 10.15 -27.92
C LEU A 73 -3.78 11.19 -28.88
N ASN A 74 -2.88 10.79 -29.79
CA ASN A 74 -2.37 11.68 -30.83
C ASN A 74 -3.49 12.22 -31.72
N ASP A 75 -4.44 11.36 -32.11
CA ASP A 75 -5.61 11.74 -32.90
C ASP A 75 -6.50 12.74 -32.17
N ALA A 76 -6.79 12.51 -30.87
CA ALA A 76 -7.55 13.48 -30.06
C ALA A 76 -6.86 14.85 -30.06
N MET A 77 -5.56 14.88 -29.78
CA MET A 77 -4.79 16.12 -29.70
C MET A 77 -4.72 16.82 -31.07
N GLY A 78 -4.51 16.08 -32.15
CA GLY A 78 -4.47 16.60 -33.52
C GLY A 78 -5.82 17.18 -33.98
N ARG A 79 -6.93 16.53 -33.59
CA ARG A 79 -8.30 17.01 -33.85
C ARG A 79 -8.79 18.06 -32.87
N LYS A 80 -7.98 18.42 -31.88
CA LYS A 80 -8.32 19.36 -30.80
C LYS A 80 -9.54 18.91 -29.98
N GLU A 81 -9.75 17.60 -29.87
CA GLU A 81 -10.80 16.99 -29.05
C GLU A 81 -10.60 17.30 -27.57
N ARG A 82 -11.69 17.53 -26.82
CA ARG A 82 -11.60 17.70 -25.37
C ARG A 82 -11.33 16.34 -24.71
N ILE A 83 -10.27 16.28 -23.91
CA ILE A 83 -9.80 15.07 -23.23
C ILE A 83 -10.10 15.18 -21.74
N MET A 84 -10.64 14.13 -21.13
CA MET A 84 -10.82 14.05 -19.68
C MET A 84 -9.96 12.93 -19.10
N VAL A 85 -9.10 13.27 -18.14
CA VAL A 85 -8.32 12.32 -17.35
C VAL A 85 -9.15 11.92 -16.14
N TYR A 86 -9.53 10.66 -16.05
CA TYR A 86 -10.42 10.14 -15.03
C TYR A 86 -9.65 9.19 -14.12
N GLY A 87 -9.92 9.19 -12.82
CA GLY A 87 -9.41 8.15 -11.92
C GLY A 87 -10.24 7.99 -10.66
N ASP A 88 -9.91 6.99 -9.84
CA ASP A 88 -10.59 6.76 -8.57
C ASP A 88 -10.16 7.77 -7.49
N TYR A 89 -10.96 7.86 -6.42
CA TYR A 89 -10.78 8.79 -5.31
C TYR A 89 -9.71 8.37 -4.29
N ASP A 90 -9.03 7.24 -4.48
CA ASP A 90 -7.98 6.79 -3.59
C ASP A 90 -6.61 7.36 -3.97
N VAL A 91 -5.55 6.92 -3.28
CA VAL A 91 -4.23 7.50 -3.49
C VAL A 91 -3.66 7.13 -4.86
N ASP A 92 -3.86 5.90 -5.34
CA ASP A 92 -3.32 5.46 -6.62
C ASP A 92 -4.06 6.17 -7.77
N GLY A 93 -5.40 6.19 -7.74
CA GLY A 93 -6.22 6.95 -8.68
C GLY A 93 -5.89 8.45 -8.72
N CYS A 94 -5.82 9.12 -7.57
CA CYS A 94 -5.50 10.55 -7.53
C CYS A 94 -4.09 10.87 -8.06
N THR A 95 -3.10 10.04 -7.72
CA THR A 95 -1.72 10.24 -8.17
C THR A 95 -1.53 9.87 -9.64
N ALA A 96 -2.25 8.86 -10.14
CA ALA A 96 -2.28 8.52 -11.56
C ALA A 96 -2.85 9.68 -12.39
N VAL A 97 -4.00 10.23 -11.98
CA VAL A 97 -4.63 11.39 -12.63
C VAL A 97 -3.68 12.58 -12.61
N ALA A 98 -3.10 12.90 -11.45
CA ALA A 98 -2.15 13.98 -11.33
C ALA A 98 -0.93 13.79 -12.26
N LEU A 99 -0.38 12.58 -12.36
CA LEU A 99 0.75 12.27 -13.23
C LEU A 99 0.40 12.49 -14.71
N VAL A 100 -0.67 11.85 -15.20
CA VAL A 100 -1.06 11.92 -16.61
C VAL A 100 -1.47 13.34 -16.99
N PHE A 101 -2.28 14.00 -16.16
CA PHE A 101 -2.69 15.38 -16.39
C PHE A 101 -1.50 16.34 -16.38
N ASN A 102 -0.59 16.22 -15.41
CA ASN A 102 0.61 17.06 -15.31
C ASN A 102 1.56 16.88 -16.50
N PHE A 103 1.63 15.67 -17.04
CA PHE A 103 2.42 15.39 -18.22
C PHE A 103 1.78 15.99 -19.49
N LEU A 104 0.52 15.65 -19.77
CA LEU A 104 -0.18 16.08 -20.99
C LEU A 104 -0.39 17.59 -21.07
N ARG A 105 -0.66 18.26 -19.93
CA ARG A 105 -0.86 19.73 -19.91
C ARG A 105 0.36 20.54 -20.33
N GLN A 106 1.54 19.91 -20.45
CA GLN A 106 2.73 20.55 -21.02
C GLN A 106 2.64 20.73 -22.54
N PHE A 107 1.80 19.91 -23.20
CA PHE A 107 1.71 19.81 -24.66
C PHE A 107 0.30 20.10 -25.19
N TYR A 108 -0.71 20.02 -24.33
CA TYR A 108 -2.12 20.15 -24.71
C TYR A 108 -2.94 20.90 -23.66
N SER A 109 -3.78 21.84 -24.10
CA SER A 109 -4.55 22.70 -23.19
C SER A 109 -6.04 22.33 -23.08
N ASN A 110 -6.60 21.59 -24.04
CA ASN A 110 -8.02 21.21 -24.03
C ASN A 110 -8.22 19.88 -23.25
N ILE A 111 -7.75 19.88 -22.01
CA ILE A 111 -7.72 18.73 -21.12
C ILE A 111 -8.26 19.12 -19.75
N GLU A 112 -9.05 18.24 -19.14
CA GLU A 112 -9.53 18.36 -17.77
C GLU A 112 -9.34 17.03 -17.02
N TYR A 113 -9.67 17.01 -15.73
CA TYR A 113 -9.71 15.77 -14.97
C TYR A 113 -11.02 15.63 -14.20
N TYR A 114 -11.35 14.39 -13.85
CA TYR A 114 -12.55 14.02 -13.11
C TYR A 114 -12.22 12.95 -12.07
N ILE A 115 -12.78 13.12 -10.87
CA ILE A 115 -12.73 12.13 -9.78
C ILE A 115 -14.18 11.93 -9.31
N PRO A 116 -14.69 10.69 -9.29
CA PRO A 116 -16.06 10.42 -8.88
C PRO A 116 -16.27 10.71 -7.39
N ASP A 117 -17.50 11.09 -7.05
CA ASP A 117 -17.90 11.22 -5.65
C ASP A 117 -18.21 9.85 -5.03
N ARG A 118 -17.52 9.50 -3.94
CA ARG A 118 -17.66 8.20 -3.27
C ARG A 118 -19.08 7.92 -2.78
N TYR A 119 -19.81 8.96 -2.37
CA TYR A 119 -21.13 8.83 -1.76
C TYR A 119 -22.25 8.84 -2.80
N ASP A 120 -22.14 9.72 -3.79
CA ASP A 120 -23.16 9.93 -4.81
C ASP A 120 -23.00 9.01 -6.03
N GLU A 121 -21.76 8.76 -6.48
CA GLU A 121 -21.47 7.95 -7.67
C GLU A 121 -20.93 6.56 -7.35
N GLY A 122 -20.28 6.40 -6.19
CA GLY A 122 -19.63 5.14 -5.81
C GLY A 122 -18.25 4.99 -6.47
N TYR A 123 -17.81 3.73 -6.62
CA TYR A 123 -16.49 3.40 -7.17
C TYR A 123 -16.55 3.22 -8.69
N GLY A 124 -15.56 3.76 -9.40
CA GLY A 124 -15.38 3.56 -10.84
C GLY A 124 -16.33 4.41 -11.71
N VAL A 125 -16.51 3.99 -12.96
CA VAL A 125 -17.28 4.73 -13.97
C VAL A 125 -18.75 4.74 -13.60
N SER A 126 -19.37 5.92 -13.66
CA SER A 126 -20.81 6.09 -13.46
C SER A 126 -21.46 6.67 -14.70
N LYS A 127 -22.76 6.39 -14.91
CA LYS A 127 -23.54 7.06 -15.96
C LYS A 127 -23.51 8.59 -15.81
N LYS A 128 -23.53 9.08 -14.57
CA LYS A 128 -23.46 10.52 -14.25
C LYS A 128 -22.17 11.15 -14.76
N SER A 129 -21.03 10.48 -14.58
CA SER A 129 -19.75 10.96 -15.07
C SER A 129 -19.66 10.99 -16.61
N ILE A 130 -20.32 10.05 -17.29
CA ILE A 130 -20.40 10.01 -18.75
C ILE A 130 -21.32 11.12 -19.27
N ASP A 131 -22.46 11.34 -18.62
CA ASP A 131 -23.38 12.44 -18.96
C ASP A 131 -22.68 13.80 -18.78
N PHE A 132 -21.92 13.97 -17.68
CA PHE A 132 -21.06 15.14 -17.47
C PHE A 132 -20.05 15.33 -18.62
N ALA A 133 -19.35 14.26 -19.01
CA ALA A 133 -18.37 14.30 -20.10
C ALA A 133 -19.02 14.70 -21.43
N LYS A 134 -20.18 14.13 -21.74
CA LYS A 134 -20.98 14.45 -22.93
C LYS A 134 -21.39 15.92 -22.95
N ASP A 135 -21.96 16.42 -21.85
CA ASP A 135 -22.43 17.79 -21.72
C ASP A 135 -21.28 18.81 -21.83
N ASN A 136 -20.07 18.38 -21.48
CA ASN A 136 -18.85 19.18 -21.62
C ASN A 136 -18.15 19.02 -22.99
N GLY A 137 -18.67 18.18 -23.89
CA GLY A 137 -18.09 17.96 -25.22
C GLY A 137 -16.79 17.14 -25.21
N VAL A 138 -16.55 16.36 -24.15
CA VAL A 138 -15.43 15.40 -24.08
C VAL A 138 -15.61 14.36 -25.20
N LYS A 139 -14.50 13.98 -25.85
CA LYS A 139 -14.47 12.95 -26.89
C LYS A 139 -13.57 11.77 -26.57
N LEU A 140 -12.63 11.97 -25.63
CA LEU A 140 -11.75 10.93 -25.15
C LEU A 140 -11.64 11.01 -23.63
N ILE A 141 -11.91 9.89 -22.97
CA ILE A 141 -11.64 9.68 -21.55
C ILE A 141 -10.42 8.76 -21.43
N ILE A 142 -9.40 9.22 -20.69
CA ILE A 142 -8.27 8.39 -20.27
C ILE A 142 -8.54 8.04 -18.81
N ILE A 143 -8.99 6.82 -18.57
CA ILE A 143 -9.34 6.36 -17.23
C ILE A 143 -8.18 5.60 -16.59
N LEU A 144 -7.90 5.91 -15.33
CA LEU A 144 -6.73 5.45 -14.58
C LEU A 144 -7.20 4.75 -13.30
N ASP A 145 -6.57 3.61 -13.00
CA ASP A 145 -6.79 2.86 -11.76
C ASP A 145 -8.23 2.35 -11.54
N CYS A 146 -9.03 2.37 -12.61
CA CYS A 146 -10.37 1.81 -12.63
C CYS A 146 -10.83 1.60 -14.08
N GLY A 147 -12.05 1.04 -14.23
CA GLY A 147 -12.72 0.92 -15.52
C GLY A 147 -12.63 -0.45 -16.17
N ILE A 148 -11.70 -1.35 -15.78
CA ILE A 148 -11.58 -2.68 -16.41
C ILE A 148 -12.84 -3.55 -16.29
N LYS A 149 -13.72 -3.26 -15.33
CA LYS A 149 -15.00 -3.96 -15.11
C LYS A 149 -16.24 -3.18 -15.58
N ALA A 150 -16.07 -1.95 -16.07
CA ALA A 150 -17.17 -1.04 -16.40
C ALA A 150 -17.73 -1.27 -17.82
N VAL A 151 -18.18 -2.49 -18.09
CA VAL A 151 -18.61 -2.91 -19.45
C VAL A 151 -19.85 -2.13 -19.91
N GLU A 152 -20.87 -2.04 -19.07
CA GLU A 152 -22.15 -1.40 -19.42
C GLU A 152 -21.97 0.12 -19.56
N GLU A 153 -21.24 0.73 -18.64
CA GLU A 153 -21.00 2.17 -18.63
C GLU A 153 -20.16 2.59 -19.84
N ILE A 154 -19.08 1.87 -20.16
CA ILE A 154 -18.25 2.19 -21.33
C ILE A 154 -19.00 1.91 -22.64
N SER A 155 -19.92 0.94 -22.66
CA SER A 155 -20.85 0.76 -23.78
C SER A 155 -21.75 1.97 -23.97
N TYR A 156 -22.33 2.49 -22.89
CA TYR A 156 -23.14 3.70 -22.92
C TYR A 156 -22.34 4.92 -23.38
N ALA A 157 -21.10 5.10 -22.90
CA ALA A 157 -20.24 6.19 -23.34
C ALA A 157 -19.96 6.16 -24.85
N LYS A 158 -19.75 4.95 -25.40
CA LYS A 158 -19.56 4.77 -26.84
C LYS A 158 -20.80 5.19 -27.64
N GLU A 159 -22.00 4.90 -27.15
CA GLU A 159 -23.25 5.40 -27.75
C GLU A 159 -23.35 6.93 -27.72
N GLN A 160 -22.75 7.57 -26.70
CA GLN A 160 -22.65 9.04 -26.62
C GLN A 160 -21.51 9.62 -27.48
N GLY A 161 -20.75 8.79 -28.20
CA GLY A 161 -19.63 9.20 -29.04
C GLY A 161 -18.41 9.65 -28.22
N ILE A 162 -18.17 8.99 -27.09
CA ILE A 162 -17.02 9.21 -26.19
C ILE A 162 -16.18 7.94 -26.19
N ASP A 163 -14.92 8.08 -26.57
CA ASP A 163 -13.96 6.98 -26.55
C ASP A 163 -13.30 6.84 -25.18
N PHE A 164 -12.89 5.62 -24.83
CA PHE A 164 -12.13 5.31 -23.63
C PHE A 164 -10.77 4.72 -23.97
N ILE A 165 -9.74 5.17 -23.25
CA ILE A 165 -8.48 4.44 -23.05
C ILE A 165 -8.45 4.05 -21.58
N ILE A 166 -8.44 2.75 -21.30
CA ILE A 166 -8.38 2.22 -19.93
C ILE A 166 -6.92 1.97 -19.56
N CYS A 167 -6.47 2.53 -18.44
CA CYS A 167 -5.17 2.29 -17.83
C CYS A 167 -5.40 1.72 -16.43
N ASP A 168 -5.43 0.40 -16.32
CA ASP A 168 -5.86 -0.29 -15.10
C ASP A 168 -4.90 -1.44 -14.78
N HIS A 169 -4.90 -1.85 -13.52
CA HIS A 169 -4.07 -2.92 -12.98
C HIS A 169 -4.88 -3.96 -12.19
N HIS A 170 -6.20 -3.78 -12.05
CA HIS A 170 -7.09 -4.75 -11.44
C HIS A 170 -7.19 -6.02 -12.30
N VAL A 171 -7.58 -7.14 -11.67
CA VAL A 171 -7.78 -8.40 -12.41
C VAL A 171 -8.99 -8.26 -13.33
N PRO A 172 -8.83 -8.43 -14.66
CA PRO A 172 -9.93 -8.34 -15.60
C PRO A 172 -10.87 -9.54 -15.48
N ASP A 173 -12.15 -9.30 -15.77
CA ASP A 173 -13.12 -10.38 -15.98
C ASP A 173 -13.03 -10.91 -17.42
N ASN A 174 -13.73 -12.01 -17.73
CA ASN A 174 -13.71 -12.62 -19.06
C ASN A 174 -14.27 -11.70 -20.16
N ASN A 175 -15.18 -10.80 -19.80
CA ASN A 175 -15.76 -9.84 -20.72
C ASN A 175 -15.11 -8.47 -20.48
N LEU A 176 -14.40 -7.96 -21.48
CA LEU A 176 -13.72 -6.67 -21.40
C LEU A 176 -14.63 -5.53 -21.89
N PRO A 177 -14.52 -4.32 -21.31
CA PRO A 177 -15.29 -3.16 -21.78
C PRO A 177 -14.95 -2.79 -23.22
N PRO A 178 -15.88 -2.22 -24.00
CA PRO A 178 -15.66 -1.89 -25.41
C PRO A 178 -14.88 -0.58 -25.62
N ALA A 179 -13.77 -0.42 -24.89
CA ALA A 179 -12.85 0.72 -25.00
C ALA A 179 -12.02 0.67 -26.30
N VAL A 180 -11.43 1.81 -26.70
CA VAL A 180 -10.53 1.88 -27.86
C VAL A 180 -9.22 1.14 -27.58
N ALA A 181 -8.72 1.24 -26.34
CA ALA A 181 -7.53 0.53 -25.89
C ALA A 181 -7.65 0.20 -24.40
N ILE A 182 -7.11 -0.96 -24.00
CA ILE A 182 -7.07 -1.41 -22.61
C ILE A 182 -5.64 -1.75 -22.21
N LEU A 183 -4.98 -0.81 -21.55
CA LEU A 183 -3.65 -0.98 -20.98
C LEU A 183 -3.79 -1.62 -19.60
N ASN A 184 -3.67 -2.95 -19.55
CA ASN A 184 -3.66 -3.69 -18.30
C ASN A 184 -2.76 -4.93 -18.43
N PRO A 185 -1.63 -4.98 -17.69
CA PRO A 185 -0.71 -6.12 -17.74
C PRO A 185 -1.38 -7.45 -17.39
N LYS A 186 -2.44 -7.47 -16.59
CA LYS A 186 -3.09 -8.71 -16.10
C LYS A 186 -4.11 -9.28 -17.09
N ARG A 187 -4.27 -8.70 -18.28
CA ARG A 187 -5.05 -9.31 -19.36
C ARG A 187 -4.47 -10.67 -19.74
N SER A 188 -5.35 -11.60 -20.09
CA SER A 188 -4.98 -12.95 -20.50
C SER A 188 -4.22 -13.00 -21.83
N ASP A 189 -4.44 -12.02 -22.71
CA ASP A 189 -3.77 -11.85 -24.01
C ASP A 189 -2.53 -10.94 -23.96
N ASP A 190 -2.23 -10.34 -22.81
CA ASP A 190 -1.11 -9.41 -22.67
C ASP A 190 0.22 -10.13 -22.37
N SER A 191 1.23 -9.82 -23.18
CA SER A 191 2.59 -10.40 -23.07
C SER A 191 3.56 -9.57 -22.22
N TYR A 192 3.11 -8.45 -21.64
CA TYR A 192 3.95 -7.55 -20.87
C TYR A 192 4.60 -8.29 -19.68
N PRO A 193 5.94 -8.30 -19.55
CA PRO A 193 6.61 -9.19 -18.60
C PRO A 193 6.33 -8.91 -17.11
N PHE A 194 5.92 -7.69 -16.75
CA PHE A 194 5.75 -7.30 -15.35
C PHE A 194 4.27 -6.98 -15.04
N LYS A 195 3.65 -7.83 -14.22
CA LYS A 195 2.19 -7.85 -14.00
C LYS A 195 1.72 -7.06 -12.78
N ASP A 196 2.66 -6.59 -11.96
CA ASP A 196 2.40 -6.05 -10.62
C ASP A 196 2.39 -4.49 -10.58
N LEU A 197 2.31 -3.79 -11.73
CA LEU A 197 2.21 -2.31 -11.74
C LEU A 197 0.99 -1.83 -10.93
N CYS A 198 1.11 -0.68 -10.27
CA CYS A 198 -0.04 0.08 -9.77
C CYS A 198 -0.71 0.88 -10.92
N GLY A 199 -1.92 1.41 -10.72
CA GLY A 199 -2.65 2.21 -11.71
C GLY A 199 -1.84 3.42 -12.21
N CYS A 200 -1.21 4.16 -11.30
CA CYS A 200 -0.28 5.24 -11.63
C CYS A 200 0.96 4.74 -12.38
N GLY A 201 1.42 3.52 -12.09
CA GLY A 201 2.49 2.84 -12.82
C GLY A 201 2.10 2.58 -14.27
N VAL A 202 0.88 2.09 -14.53
CA VAL A 202 0.34 1.91 -15.89
C VAL A 202 0.22 3.26 -16.60
N GLY A 203 -0.30 4.29 -15.93
CA GLY A 203 -0.35 5.66 -16.45
C GLY A 203 1.04 6.21 -16.82
N PHE A 204 2.06 5.94 -15.99
CA PHE A 204 3.45 6.29 -16.30
C PHE A 204 3.95 5.56 -17.56
N LYS A 205 3.67 4.27 -17.72
CA LYS A 205 4.04 3.51 -18.93
C LYS A 205 3.36 4.08 -20.18
N PHE A 206 2.09 4.47 -20.07
CA PHE A 206 1.38 5.11 -21.17
C PHE A 206 2.04 6.45 -21.57
N MET A 207 2.34 7.30 -20.60
CA MET A 207 3.04 8.57 -20.88
C MET A 207 4.46 8.35 -21.39
N GLN A 208 5.14 7.29 -20.96
CA GLN A 208 6.44 6.88 -21.52
C GLN A 208 6.31 6.49 -23.01
N ALA A 209 5.29 5.71 -23.39
CA ALA A 209 5.05 5.34 -24.79
C ALA A 209 4.70 6.55 -25.64
N PHE A 210 3.80 7.41 -25.16
CA PHE A 210 3.44 8.66 -25.83
C PHE A 210 4.66 9.57 -26.02
N ALA A 211 5.52 9.69 -25.01
CA ALA A 211 6.74 10.47 -25.09
C ALA A 211 7.70 9.93 -26.16
N ASN A 212 7.91 8.60 -26.17
CA ASN A 212 8.75 7.93 -27.17
C ASN A 212 8.22 8.16 -28.59
N ASN A 213 6.91 7.98 -28.80
CA ASN A 213 6.27 8.15 -30.12
C ASN A 213 6.37 9.59 -30.64
N ASN A 214 6.28 10.57 -29.75
CA ASN A 214 6.28 11.99 -30.10
C ASN A 214 7.67 12.66 -29.98
N ASN A 215 8.75 11.88 -29.83
CA ASN A 215 10.12 12.38 -29.64
C ASN A 215 10.26 13.37 -28.46
N ILE A 216 9.44 13.19 -27.42
CA ILE A 216 9.53 13.97 -26.18
C ILE A 216 10.61 13.35 -25.31
N ALA A 217 11.54 14.17 -24.83
CA ALA A 217 12.62 13.70 -23.97
C ALA A 217 12.07 13.08 -22.67
N PHE A 218 12.52 11.86 -22.34
CA PHE A 218 12.13 11.15 -21.12
C PHE A 218 12.37 11.94 -19.82
N SER A 219 13.31 12.89 -19.83
CA SER A 219 13.56 13.82 -18.73
C SER A 219 12.35 14.70 -18.36
N ARG A 220 11.35 14.84 -19.24
CA ARG A 220 10.07 15.52 -18.93
C ARG A 220 9.15 14.69 -18.04
N LEU A 221 9.34 13.38 -18.01
CA LEU A 221 8.53 12.45 -17.22
C LEU A 221 9.15 12.15 -15.84
N ILE A 222 10.50 12.21 -15.74
CA ILE A 222 11.25 11.95 -14.50
C ILE A 222 10.74 12.75 -13.28
N PRO A 223 10.40 14.06 -13.38
CA PRO A 223 9.93 14.82 -12.23
C PRO A 223 8.61 14.31 -11.61
N LEU A 224 7.87 13.48 -12.34
CA LEU A 224 6.57 12.94 -11.92
C LEU A 224 6.70 11.54 -11.27
N LEU A 225 7.92 11.02 -11.12
CA LEU A 225 8.17 9.70 -10.51
C LEU A 225 7.83 9.67 -9.01
N ASP A 226 7.81 10.84 -8.35
CA ASP A 226 7.37 10.95 -6.96
C ASP A 226 5.92 10.51 -6.78
N PHE A 227 5.03 10.79 -7.75
CA PHE A 227 3.68 10.23 -7.77
C PHE A 227 3.72 8.70 -7.81
N CYS A 228 4.52 8.08 -8.69
CA CYS A 228 4.64 6.61 -8.73
C CYS A 228 5.12 6.03 -7.39
N ALA A 229 6.08 6.66 -6.71
CA ALA A 229 6.52 6.21 -5.39
C ALA A 229 5.40 6.30 -4.35
N VAL A 230 4.59 7.37 -4.41
CA VAL A 230 3.43 7.53 -3.53
C VAL A 230 2.39 6.43 -3.76
N SER A 231 2.04 6.16 -5.03
CA SER A 231 1.09 5.12 -5.39
C SER A 231 1.57 3.73 -5.02
N ILE A 232 2.82 3.38 -5.37
CA ILE A 232 3.39 2.06 -5.08
C ILE A 232 3.36 1.78 -3.57
N ALA A 233 3.63 2.80 -2.76
CA ALA A 233 3.57 2.65 -1.31
C ALA A 233 2.13 2.53 -0.80
N ALA A 234 1.22 3.38 -1.28
CA ALA A 234 -0.14 3.47 -0.78
C ALA A 234 -1.01 2.28 -1.18
N ASP A 235 -0.81 1.77 -2.40
CA ASP A 235 -1.53 0.61 -2.94
C ASP A 235 -0.86 -0.73 -2.56
N LEU A 236 0.28 -0.67 -1.86
CA LEU A 236 1.02 -1.83 -1.35
C LEU A 236 1.31 -2.89 -2.44
N VAL A 237 1.59 -2.44 -3.67
CA VAL A 237 2.02 -3.34 -4.74
C VAL A 237 3.45 -3.84 -4.50
N PRO A 238 3.82 -5.03 -5.02
CA PRO A 238 5.15 -5.58 -4.86
C PRO A 238 6.29 -4.63 -5.30
N VAL A 239 7.28 -4.42 -4.43
CA VAL A 239 8.45 -3.55 -4.67
C VAL A 239 9.61 -4.35 -5.30
N VAL A 240 9.30 -4.96 -6.44
CA VAL A 240 10.21 -5.75 -7.28
C VAL A 240 10.10 -5.30 -8.73
N GLY A 241 11.00 -5.76 -9.61
CA GLY A 241 10.93 -5.44 -11.04
C GLY A 241 10.86 -3.93 -11.34
N GLU A 242 9.90 -3.51 -12.15
CA GLU A 242 9.71 -2.11 -12.51
C GLU A 242 9.25 -1.25 -11.34
N ASN A 243 8.36 -1.74 -10.48
CA ASN A 243 7.94 -1.00 -9.28
C ASN A 243 9.14 -0.64 -8.38
N ARG A 244 10.14 -1.53 -8.27
CA ARG A 244 11.37 -1.20 -7.53
C ARG A 244 12.14 -0.04 -8.19
N ILE A 245 12.22 -0.01 -9.51
CA ILE A 245 12.89 1.07 -10.26
C ILE A 245 12.12 2.39 -10.06
N LEU A 246 10.81 2.37 -10.27
CA LEU A 246 9.93 3.53 -10.14
C LEU A 246 9.93 4.07 -8.71
N ALA A 247 9.77 3.21 -7.69
CA ALA A 247 9.82 3.61 -6.29
C ALA A 247 11.20 4.14 -5.88
N PHE A 248 12.30 3.56 -6.38
CA PHE A 248 13.65 4.03 -6.06
C PHE A 248 13.89 5.46 -6.57
N HIS A 249 13.58 5.71 -7.85
CA HIS A 249 13.78 7.04 -8.45
C HIS A 249 12.71 8.04 -7.99
N GLY A 250 11.49 7.58 -7.74
CA GLY A 250 10.42 8.41 -7.18
C GLY A 250 10.66 8.84 -5.75
N LEU A 251 11.17 7.95 -4.88
CA LEU A 251 11.57 8.33 -3.53
C LEU A 251 12.73 9.32 -3.54
N LYS A 252 13.67 9.16 -4.49
CA LYS A 252 14.74 10.14 -4.71
C LYS A 252 14.17 11.50 -5.14
N GLN A 253 13.21 11.52 -6.07
CA GLN A 253 12.53 12.74 -6.51
C GLN A 253 11.81 13.42 -5.33
N LEU A 254 11.01 12.66 -4.57
CA LEU A 254 10.26 13.15 -3.41
C LEU A 254 11.17 13.76 -2.33
N ASN A 255 12.36 13.18 -2.12
CA ASN A 255 13.33 13.67 -1.14
C ASN A 255 14.15 14.89 -1.60
N GLN A 256 14.33 15.08 -2.90
CA GLN A 256 15.25 16.09 -3.45
C GLN A 256 14.52 17.28 -4.06
N ASN A 257 13.47 17.03 -4.84
CA ASN A 257 12.72 18.04 -5.58
C ASN A 257 11.27 17.57 -5.79
N PRO A 258 10.47 17.42 -4.72
CA PRO A 258 9.09 16.95 -4.83
C PRO A 258 8.23 17.88 -5.69
N SER A 259 7.21 17.32 -6.34
CA SER A 259 6.10 18.05 -6.93
C SER A 259 5.44 18.96 -5.89
N VAL A 260 5.00 20.15 -6.30
CA VAL A 260 4.53 21.22 -5.39
C VAL A 260 3.46 20.74 -4.40
N GLY A 261 2.46 19.98 -4.89
CA GLY A 261 1.45 19.38 -4.02
C GLY A 261 2.01 18.43 -2.96
N LEU A 262 2.94 17.54 -3.36
CA LEU A 262 3.62 16.63 -2.43
C LEU A 262 4.56 17.38 -1.47
N GLN A 263 5.21 18.44 -1.93
CA GLN A 263 6.02 19.32 -1.08
C GLN A 263 5.18 19.93 0.04
N ALA A 264 4.00 20.44 -0.28
CA ALA A 264 3.07 20.99 0.70
C ALA A 264 2.62 19.93 1.72
N ILE A 265 2.34 18.69 1.27
CA ILE A 265 1.99 17.57 2.17
C ILE A 265 3.16 17.22 3.10
N VAL A 266 4.39 17.15 2.57
CA VAL A 266 5.60 16.88 3.37
C VAL A 266 5.77 17.94 4.47
N GLU A 267 5.50 19.20 4.17
CA GLU A 267 5.59 20.30 5.12
C GLU A 267 4.55 20.19 6.25
N ILE A 268 3.26 20.00 5.93
CA ILE A 268 2.21 19.85 6.95
C ILE A 268 2.39 18.58 7.79
N CYS A 269 3.03 17.54 7.24
CA CYS A 269 3.38 16.33 7.99
C CYS A 269 4.52 16.55 8.99
N GLY A 270 5.19 17.71 8.98
CA GLY A 270 6.38 17.97 9.80
C GLY A 270 7.59 17.12 9.38
N LEU A 271 7.66 16.74 8.10
CA LEU A 271 8.69 15.86 7.56
C LEU A 271 9.83 16.60 6.85
N THR A 272 9.74 17.93 6.75
CA THR A 272 10.75 18.78 6.12
C THR A 272 12.16 18.54 6.69
N GLY A 273 13.14 18.39 5.80
CA GLY A 273 14.55 18.19 6.16
C GLY A 273 14.91 16.78 6.62
N ARG A 274 13.99 15.81 6.51
CA ARG A 274 14.24 14.39 6.79
C ARG A 274 14.29 13.60 5.50
N GLU A 275 15.01 12.48 5.54
CA GLU A 275 14.96 11.49 4.47
C GLU A 275 13.69 10.65 4.63
N LEU A 276 12.78 10.79 3.66
CA LEU A 276 11.51 10.10 3.57
C LEU A 276 11.71 8.67 3.11
N SER A 277 10.97 7.76 3.72
CA SER A 277 10.90 6.35 3.36
C SER A 277 9.52 5.97 2.82
N MET A 278 9.39 4.76 2.25
CA MET A 278 8.08 4.18 1.91
C MET A 278 7.12 4.16 3.11
N SER A 279 7.66 3.95 4.32
CA SER A 279 6.89 3.97 5.56
C SER A 279 6.30 5.36 5.85
N ASP A 280 7.04 6.44 5.59
CA ASP A 280 6.50 7.80 5.77
C ASP A 280 5.38 8.09 4.77
N ILE A 281 5.49 7.54 3.56
CA ILE A 281 4.42 7.63 2.58
C ILE A 281 3.18 6.88 3.09
N ILE A 282 3.31 5.60 3.46
CA ILE A 282 2.21 4.73 3.90
C ILE A 282 1.48 5.30 5.12
N PHE A 283 2.22 5.79 6.13
CA PHE A 283 1.63 6.17 7.42
C PHE A 283 1.36 7.66 7.59
N LYS A 284 1.91 8.54 6.74
CA LYS A 284 1.77 10.00 6.91
C LYS A 284 1.24 10.72 5.67
N ILE A 285 1.79 10.45 4.49
CA ILE A 285 1.43 11.16 3.24
C ILE A 285 0.15 10.56 2.63
N GLY A 286 0.16 9.27 2.32
CA GLY A 286 -0.99 8.55 1.73
C GLY A 286 -2.29 8.72 2.51
N PRO A 287 -2.31 8.61 3.86
CA PRO A 287 -3.53 8.77 4.64
C PRO A 287 -4.14 10.18 4.60
N ARG A 288 -3.37 11.20 4.23
CA ARG A 288 -3.88 12.57 4.00
C ARG A 288 -4.54 12.67 2.64
N ILE A 289 -3.86 12.23 1.59
CA ILE A 289 -4.42 12.18 0.22
C ILE A 289 -5.74 11.38 0.25
N ASN A 290 -5.75 10.20 0.86
CA ASN A 290 -6.97 9.38 0.96
C ASN A 290 -8.08 10.00 1.84
N ALA A 291 -7.74 10.96 2.72
CA ALA A 291 -8.74 11.53 3.62
C ALA A 291 -9.77 12.38 2.88
N SER A 292 -9.40 13.08 1.81
CA SER A 292 -10.38 13.90 1.07
C SER A 292 -11.43 13.01 0.39
N GLY A 293 -11.02 11.92 -0.28
CA GLY A 293 -11.95 10.94 -0.85
C GLY A 293 -12.78 10.15 0.18
N ARG A 294 -12.40 10.13 1.46
CA ARG A 294 -13.17 9.46 2.54
C ARG A 294 -14.13 10.39 3.27
N MET A 295 -13.76 11.66 3.42
CA MET A 295 -14.49 12.60 4.26
C MET A 295 -15.29 13.63 3.47
N GLU A 296 -14.83 13.97 2.27
CA GLU A 296 -15.40 15.01 1.41
C GLU A 296 -15.30 14.53 -0.05
N ASN A 297 -14.76 15.34 -0.97
CA ASN A 297 -14.58 15.01 -2.38
C ASN A 297 -13.10 14.69 -2.72
N GLY A 298 -12.86 13.60 -3.46
CA GLY A 298 -11.53 13.17 -3.89
C GLY A 298 -10.82 14.18 -4.83
N LYS A 299 -11.59 15.02 -5.53
CA LYS A 299 -11.08 16.09 -6.40
C LYS A 299 -10.13 17.04 -5.66
N GLU A 300 -10.38 17.38 -4.40
CA GLU A 300 -9.49 18.26 -3.62
C GLU A 300 -8.06 17.72 -3.50
N SER A 301 -7.89 16.40 -3.51
CA SER A 301 -6.57 15.78 -3.50
C SER A 301 -5.87 15.94 -4.84
N VAL A 302 -6.58 15.80 -5.96
CA VAL A 302 -6.00 16.03 -7.29
C VAL A 302 -5.69 17.50 -7.49
N ASP A 303 -6.58 18.42 -7.07
CA ASP A 303 -6.37 19.86 -7.12
C ASP A 303 -5.01 20.23 -6.51
N LEU A 304 -4.75 19.73 -5.30
CA LEU A 304 -3.46 19.88 -4.62
C LEU A 304 -2.29 19.28 -5.41
N LEU A 305 -2.43 18.04 -5.91
CA LEU A 305 -1.34 17.35 -6.59
C LEU A 305 -1.00 17.96 -7.96
N VAL A 306 -1.91 18.72 -8.58
CA VAL A 306 -1.68 19.40 -9.87
C VAL A 306 -1.36 20.90 -9.72
N GLU A 307 -1.47 21.46 -8.52
CA GLU A 307 -1.11 22.85 -8.22
C GLU A 307 0.38 23.12 -8.50
N ARG A 308 0.69 24.34 -8.94
CA ARG A 308 2.03 24.83 -9.28
C ARG A 308 2.50 25.97 -8.36
N ASP A 309 1.59 26.63 -7.65
CA ASP A 309 1.91 27.63 -6.65
C ASP A 309 1.96 27.02 -5.24
N LEU A 310 3.12 27.14 -4.58
CA LEU A 310 3.33 26.56 -3.27
C LEU A 310 2.43 27.19 -2.19
N ALA A 311 2.10 28.48 -2.31
CA ALA A 311 1.25 29.13 -1.31
C ALA A 311 -0.19 28.59 -1.37
N THR A 312 -0.74 28.43 -2.57
CA THR A 312 -2.04 27.77 -2.78
C THR A 312 -2.00 26.32 -2.33
N ALA A 313 -0.98 25.56 -2.73
CA ALA A 313 -0.83 24.16 -2.33
C ALA A 313 -0.77 23.98 -0.80
N LEU A 314 -0.11 24.90 -0.07
CA LEU A 314 -0.10 24.88 1.39
C LEU A 314 -1.48 25.14 2.02
N LEU A 315 -2.33 25.96 1.39
CA LEU A 315 -3.69 26.18 1.85
C LEU A 315 -4.56 24.93 1.64
N GLU A 316 -4.48 24.32 0.46
CA GLU A 316 -5.19 23.08 0.13
C GLU A 316 -4.72 21.92 1.02
N ALA A 317 -3.41 21.75 1.20
CA ALA A 317 -2.84 20.74 2.09
C ALA A 317 -3.37 20.88 3.53
N ARG A 318 -3.52 22.10 4.06
CA ARG A 318 -4.11 22.33 5.39
C ARG A 318 -5.56 21.89 5.48
N ASN A 319 -6.35 22.01 4.40
CA ASN A 319 -7.72 21.50 4.40
C ASN A 319 -7.74 19.98 4.41
N ILE A 320 -6.90 19.34 3.58
CA ILE A 320 -6.72 17.89 3.58
C ILE A 320 -6.26 17.37 4.96
N ASP A 321 -5.37 18.09 5.65
CA ASP A 321 -4.94 17.73 7.01
C ASP A 321 -6.11 17.72 8.01
N LYS A 322 -7.00 18.73 7.94
CA LYS A 322 -8.22 18.76 8.76
C LYS A 322 -9.13 17.58 8.47
N TYR A 323 -9.28 17.18 7.20
CA TYR A 323 -10.06 15.99 6.85
C TYR A 323 -9.44 14.72 7.42
N ASN A 324 -8.11 14.60 7.34
CA ASN A 324 -7.40 13.51 7.94
C ASN A 324 -7.60 13.45 9.47
N ASP A 325 -7.61 14.58 10.16
CA ASP A 325 -7.82 14.63 11.61
C ASP A 325 -9.26 14.25 11.98
N LYS A 326 -10.26 14.82 11.29
CA LYS A 326 -11.66 14.40 11.43
C LYS A 326 -11.83 12.89 11.19
N ARG A 327 -11.18 12.37 10.15
CA ARG A 327 -11.21 10.94 9.80
C ARG A 327 -10.62 10.10 10.92
N LYS A 328 -9.46 10.48 11.49
CA LYS A 328 -8.82 9.78 12.61
C LYS A 328 -9.69 9.75 13.86
N ASP A 329 -10.39 10.85 14.16
CA ASP A 329 -11.30 10.91 15.30
C ASP A 329 -12.49 9.96 15.14
N VAL A 330 -13.14 9.97 13.97
CA VAL A 330 -14.24 9.05 13.64
C VAL A 330 -13.75 7.59 13.66
N ASP A 331 -12.60 7.32 13.06
CA ASP A 331 -11.96 6.01 13.03
C ASP A 331 -11.65 5.47 14.44
N ARG A 332 -11.07 6.29 15.32
CA ARG A 332 -10.85 5.92 16.72
C ARG A 332 -12.17 5.57 17.42
N GLN A 333 -13.17 6.45 17.32
CA GLN A 333 -14.46 6.24 17.98
C GLN A 333 -15.13 4.94 17.49
N MET A 334 -15.25 4.76 16.18
CA MET A 334 -15.86 3.56 15.61
C MET A 334 -15.06 2.28 15.94
N THR A 335 -13.73 2.36 16.00
CA THR A 335 -12.88 1.23 16.41
C THR A 335 -13.12 0.87 17.88
N GLU A 336 -13.23 1.85 18.77
CA GLU A 336 -13.51 1.62 20.20
C GLU A 336 -14.90 0.99 20.40
N GLU A 337 -15.93 1.52 19.72
CA GLU A 337 -17.28 0.94 19.71
C GLU A 337 -17.28 -0.50 19.19
N ALA A 338 -16.64 -0.73 18.04
CA ALA A 338 -16.55 -2.05 17.44
C ALA A 338 -15.84 -3.07 18.35
N ASN A 339 -14.74 -2.69 19.01
CA ASN A 339 -14.06 -3.54 19.98
C ASN A 339 -14.97 -3.91 21.16
N GLN A 340 -15.72 -2.96 21.72
CA GLN A 340 -16.68 -3.24 22.81
C GLN A 340 -17.76 -4.23 22.38
N ILE A 341 -18.21 -4.17 21.12
CA ILE A 341 -19.16 -5.14 20.57
C ILE A 341 -18.52 -6.52 20.46
N VAL A 342 -17.30 -6.62 19.94
CA VAL A 342 -16.57 -7.89 19.83
C VAL A 342 -16.34 -8.51 21.20
N GLU A 343 -15.80 -7.76 22.17
CA GLU A 343 -15.57 -8.23 23.55
C GLU A 343 -16.86 -8.79 24.18
N ARG A 344 -18.01 -8.13 23.95
CA ARG A 344 -19.31 -8.60 24.42
C ARG A 344 -19.72 -9.90 23.75
N LEU A 345 -19.56 -10.02 22.44
CA LEU A 345 -19.88 -11.25 21.70
C LEU A 345 -18.98 -12.41 22.13
N GLU A 346 -17.68 -12.15 22.32
CA GLU A 346 -16.72 -13.16 22.78
C GLU A 346 -17.07 -13.71 24.16
N SER A 347 -17.59 -12.88 25.07
CA SER A 347 -18.06 -13.33 26.39
C SER A 347 -19.20 -14.36 26.33
N GLN A 348 -19.92 -14.42 25.20
CA GLN A 348 -21.04 -15.35 24.99
C GLN A 348 -20.61 -16.60 24.23
N LYS A 349 -19.94 -16.41 23.08
CA LYS A 349 -19.45 -17.50 22.23
C LYS A 349 -18.34 -16.98 21.33
N HIS A 350 -17.20 -17.66 21.36
CA HIS A 350 -16.12 -17.38 20.43
C HIS A 350 -16.51 -17.72 18.99
N GLN A 351 -16.31 -16.77 18.07
CA GLN A 351 -16.56 -16.90 16.64
C GLN A 351 -15.25 -16.77 15.86
N ASN A 352 -15.08 -17.58 14.82
CA ASN A 352 -13.88 -17.53 13.98
C ASN A 352 -13.90 -16.39 12.95
N SER A 353 -15.03 -15.69 12.78
CA SER A 353 -15.15 -14.48 11.98
C SER A 353 -15.74 -13.34 12.81
N ILE A 354 -15.57 -12.11 12.34
CA ILE A 354 -16.16 -10.91 12.94
C ILE A 354 -17.05 -10.26 11.89
N VAL A 355 -18.37 -10.21 12.12
CA VAL A 355 -19.29 -9.47 11.26
C VAL A 355 -20.08 -8.51 12.13
N LEU A 356 -19.77 -7.23 12.00
CA LEU A 356 -20.42 -6.16 12.77
C LEU A 356 -21.22 -5.26 11.85
N TYR A 357 -22.32 -4.73 12.36
CA TYR A 357 -23.14 -3.78 11.63
C TYR A 357 -23.75 -2.75 12.59
N ASP A 358 -23.71 -1.47 12.19
CA ASP A 358 -24.37 -0.37 12.90
C ASP A 358 -24.82 0.68 11.86
N GLU A 359 -26.01 1.26 12.04
CA GLU A 359 -26.58 2.25 11.13
C GLU A 359 -25.92 3.64 11.24
N HIS A 360 -25.20 3.92 12.33
CA HIS A 360 -24.53 5.20 12.57
C HIS A 360 -23.08 5.23 12.07
N TRP A 361 -22.56 4.09 11.59
CA TRP A 361 -21.19 3.98 11.14
C TRP A 361 -20.95 4.67 9.81
N LYS A 362 -19.82 5.36 9.66
CA LYS A 362 -19.50 6.09 8.44
C LYS A 362 -18.93 5.18 7.36
N LYS A 363 -19.56 5.13 6.19
CA LYS A 363 -19.12 4.36 5.01
C LYS A 363 -17.67 4.62 4.61
N GLY A 364 -17.18 5.86 4.69
CA GLY A 364 -15.78 6.19 4.40
C GLY A 364 -14.75 5.56 5.35
N VAL A 365 -15.19 5.02 6.50
CA VAL A 365 -14.35 4.57 7.63
C VAL A 365 -14.50 3.08 7.94
N ILE A 366 -15.61 2.42 7.60
CA ILE A 366 -15.85 0.99 7.90
C ILE A 366 -14.70 0.06 7.47
N GLY A 367 -14.05 0.34 6.33
CA GLY A 367 -12.92 -0.47 5.85
C GLY A 367 -11.66 -0.34 6.70
N ILE A 368 -11.44 0.81 7.36
CA ILE A 368 -10.32 1.01 8.29
C ILE A 368 -10.59 0.24 9.58
N VAL A 369 -11.82 0.31 10.08
CA VAL A 369 -12.24 -0.45 11.27
C VAL A 369 -12.11 -1.94 11.01
N ALA A 370 -12.55 -2.44 9.85
CA ALA A 370 -12.40 -3.85 9.46
C ALA A 370 -10.93 -4.29 9.46
N SER A 371 -10.01 -3.45 8.94
CA SER A 371 -8.58 -3.74 8.95
C SER A 371 -8.03 -3.82 10.38
N ARG A 372 -8.36 -2.86 11.25
CA ARG A 372 -7.90 -2.85 12.64
C ARG A 372 -8.40 -4.06 13.43
N LEU A 373 -9.67 -4.40 13.29
CA LEU A 373 -10.23 -5.58 13.94
C LEU A 373 -9.55 -6.86 13.44
N THR A 374 -9.27 -6.96 12.15
CA THR A 374 -8.52 -8.08 11.58
C THR A 374 -7.11 -8.19 12.18
N GLU A 375 -6.41 -7.06 12.35
CA GLU A 375 -5.07 -7.00 12.98
C GLU A 375 -5.09 -7.33 14.48
N ILE A 376 -6.14 -6.96 15.20
CA ILE A 376 -6.28 -7.20 16.64
C ILE A 376 -6.66 -8.67 16.91
N TYR A 377 -7.63 -9.19 16.16
CA TYR A 377 -8.25 -10.49 16.45
C TYR A 377 -7.77 -11.63 15.56
N TYR A 378 -7.04 -11.35 14.48
CA TYR A 378 -6.53 -12.32 13.50
C TYR A 378 -7.65 -13.18 12.88
N ARG A 379 -8.75 -12.53 12.50
CA ARG A 379 -9.96 -13.17 11.96
C ARG A 379 -10.49 -12.42 10.74
N PRO A 380 -11.07 -13.13 9.75
CA PRO A 380 -11.83 -12.50 8.68
C PRO A 380 -12.91 -11.59 9.26
N THR A 381 -12.87 -10.32 8.88
CA THR A 381 -13.71 -9.28 9.47
C THR A 381 -14.51 -8.53 8.41
N ILE A 382 -15.81 -8.33 8.66
CA ILE A 382 -16.72 -7.52 7.86
C ILE A 382 -17.37 -6.46 8.76
N VAL A 383 -17.31 -5.20 8.34
CA VAL A 383 -17.95 -4.06 9.01
C VAL A 383 -18.96 -3.46 8.04
N ILE A 384 -20.22 -3.37 8.46
CA ILE A 384 -21.35 -2.98 7.63
C ILE A 384 -22.01 -1.72 8.21
N THR A 385 -22.43 -0.80 7.35
CA THR A 385 -23.30 0.31 7.71
C THR A 385 -24.55 0.34 6.85
N ARG A 386 -25.57 1.06 7.31
CA ARG A 386 -26.85 1.22 6.61
C ARG A 386 -26.84 2.46 5.72
N GLU A 387 -27.33 2.31 4.49
CA GLU A 387 -27.65 3.40 3.58
C GLU A 387 -29.09 3.17 3.06
N ASP A 388 -30.05 3.91 3.61
CA ASP A 388 -31.48 3.75 3.36
C ASP A 388 -31.98 2.31 3.61
N ASP A 389 -32.36 1.59 2.56
CA ASP A 389 -32.87 0.22 2.60
C ASP A 389 -31.74 -0.82 2.42
N LEU A 390 -30.54 -0.33 2.12
CA LEU A 390 -29.36 -1.12 1.80
C LEU A 390 -28.36 -1.13 2.97
N ALA A 391 -27.52 -2.14 2.95
CA ALA A 391 -26.34 -2.29 3.78
C ALA A 391 -25.12 -2.25 2.87
N THR A 392 -24.14 -1.42 3.22
CA THR A 392 -22.83 -1.35 2.55
C THR A 392 -21.76 -1.83 3.52
N GLY A 393 -20.99 -2.84 3.12
CA GLY A 393 -19.97 -3.49 3.93
C GLY A 393 -18.57 -3.39 3.34
N SER A 394 -17.57 -3.38 4.23
CA SER A 394 -16.18 -3.58 3.86
C SER A 394 -15.59 -4.74 4.65
N ALA A 395 -14.89 -5.61 3.93
CA ALA A 395 -14.37 -6.87 4.42
C ALA A 395 -12.84 -6.90 4.33
N ARG A 396 -12.21 -7.56 5.30
CA ARG A 396 -10.76 -7.77 5.40
C ARG A 396 -10.46 -9.19 5.84
N SER A 397 -9.45 -9.80 5.24
CA SER A 397 -9.12 -11.21 5.48
C SER A 397 -8.02 -11.38 6.52
N ALA A 398 -8.11 -12.46 7.29
CA ALA A 398 -6.95 -12.96 8.03
C ALA A 398 -5.86 -13.44 7.05
N VAL A 399 -4.60 -13.45 7.49
CA VAL A 399 -3.47 -13.85 6.65
C VAL A 399 -3.68 -15.29 6.16
N GLY A 400 -3.63 -15.47 4.84
CA GLY A 400 -3.77 -16.76 4.17
C GLY A 400 -5.21 -17.25 3.96
N PHE A 401 -6.23 -16.55 4.47
CA PHE A 401 -7.64 -16.92 4.27
C PHE A 401 -8.20 -16.29 2.99
N ASP A 402 -8.96 -17.06 2.20
CA ASP A 402 -9.62 -16.55 0.99
C ASP A 402 -10.99 -15.95 1.31
N LEU A 403 -10.99 -14.64 1.55
CA LEU A 403 -12.20 -13.87 1.87
C LEU A 403 -13.15 -13.78 0.68
N TYR A 404 -12.62 -13.74 -0.54
CA TYR A 404 -13.44 -13.56 -1.73
C TYR A 404 -14.38 -14.76 -1.90
N SER A 405 -13.82 -15.97 -1.83
CA SER A 405 -14.61 -17.21 -1.88
C SER A 405 -15.66 -17.29 -0.77
N ALA A 406 -15.36 -16.79 0.43
CA ALA A 406 -16.31 -16.75 1.54
C ALA A 406 -17.50 -15.80 1.29
N ILE A 407 -17.26 -14.66 0.65
CA ILE A 407 -18.30 -13.69 0.28
C ILE A 407 -19.09 -14.21 -0.94
N GLU A 408 -18.41 -14.77 -1.92
CA GLU A 408 -19.03 -15.38 -3.11
C GLU A 408 -19.99 -16.51 -2.73
N ASN A 409 -19.68 -17.28 -1.69
CA ASN A 409 -20.58 -18.31 -1.16
C ASN A 409 -21.94 -17.76 -0.66
N CYS A 410 -22.03 -16.44 -0.43
CA CYS A 410 -23.23 -15.74 -0.02
C CYS A 410 -23.83 -14.86 -1.14
N SER A 411 -23.42 -15.05 -2.41
CA SER A 411 -23.76 -14.16 -3.52
C SER A 411 -25.27 -13.99 -3.75
N ASP A 412 -26.08 -14.98 -3.37
CA ASP A 412 -27.55 -14.93 -3.49
C ASP A 412 -28.19 -13.85 -2.60
N LEU A 413 -27.50 -13.41 -1.55
CA LEU A 413 -27.96 -12.36 -0.64
C LEU A 413 -27.46 -10.96 -1.02
N LEU A 414 -26.49 -10.88 -1.94
CA LEU A 414 -25.76 -9.67 -2.28
C LEU A 414 -26.36 -9.04 -3.55
N LEU A 415 -26.51 -7.72 -3.55
CA LEU A 415 -26.84 -6.94 -4.74
C LEU A 415 -25.61 -6.70 -5.61
N ASN A 416 -24.48 -6.44 -4.96
CA ASN A 416 -23.18 -6.25 -5.60
C ASN A 416 -22.07 -6.62 -4.63
N PHE A 417 -20.95 -7.16 -5.12
CA PHE A 417 -19.73 -7.32 -4.35
C PHE A 417 -18.52 -7.37 -5.28
N GLY A 418 -17.37 -6.95 -4.79
CA GLY A 418 -16.13 -6.92 -5.55
C GLY A 418 -14.91 -6.79 -4.66
N GLY A 419 -13.76 -7.25 -5.13
CA GLY A 419 -12.53 -7.23 -4.37
C GLY A 419 -11.56 -8.33 -4.79
N HIS A 420 -10.68 -8.69 -3.87
CA HIS A 420 -9.67 -9.74 -4.02
C HIS A 420 -9.58 -10.58 -2.73
N THR A 421 -8.74 -11.62 -2.74
CA THR A 421 -8.56 -12.59 -1.64
C THR A 421 -8.45 -11.95 -0.25
N TYR A 422 -7.82 -10.77 -0.12
CA TYR A 422 -7.59 -10.10 1.16
C TYR A 422 -8.58 -8.99 1.56
N ALA A 423 -9.39 -8.47 0.63
CA ALA A 423 -10.30 -7.35 0.89
C ALA A 423 -11.43 -7.30 -0.13
N ALA A 424 -12.62 -6.92 0.33
CA ALA A 424 -13.78 -6.77 -0.56
C ALA A 424 -14.73 -5.68 -0.06
N GLY A 425 -15.51 -5.13 -0.99
CA GLY A 425 -16.72 -4.35 -0.73
C GLY A 425 -17.95 -5.17 -1.10
N LEU A 426 -19.04 -4.97 -0.37
CA LEU A 426 -20.30 -5.66 -0.62
C LEU A 426 -21.51 -4.77 -0.32
N THR A 427 -22.59 -5.01 -1.03
CA THR A 427 -23.88 -4.35 -0.85
C THR A 427 -24.98 -5.39 -0.81
N LEU A 428 -25.88 -5.30 0.17
CA LEU A 428 -27.03 -6.20 0.35
C LEU A 428 -28.23 -5.43 0.89
N LYS A 429 -29.41 -6.05 0.90
CA LYS A 429 -30.56 -5.46 1.60
C LYS A 429 -30.35 -5.52 3.11
N TRP A 430 -30.77 -4.49 3.84
CA TRP A 430 -30.60 -4.42 5.31
C TRP A 430 -31.23 -5.63 6.04
N GLU A 431 -32.38 -6.11 5.55
CA GLU A 431 -33.07 -7.29 6.09
C GLU A 431 -32.26 -8.59 6.00
N ASN A 432 -31.32 -8.69 5.04
CA ASN A 432 -30.51 -9.89 4.80
C ASN A 432 -29.24 -9.94 5.66
N VAL A 433 -28.88 -8.87 6.37
CA VAL A 433 -27.60 -8.76 7.10
C VAL A 433 -27.40 -9.88 8.12
N LYS A 434 -28.47 -10.28 8.82
CA LYS A 434 -28.40 -11.34 9.83
C LYS A 434 -28.13 -12.71 9.20
N GLU A 435 -28.84 -13.04 8.12
CA GLU A 435 -28.64 -14.30 7.39
C GLU A 435 -27.24 -14.36 6.78
N PHE A 436 -26.80 -13.26 6.16
CA PHE A 436 -25.45 -13.13 5.61
C PHE A 436 -24.37 -13.42 6.66
N ARG A 437 -24.48 -12.79 7.85
CA ARG A 437 -23.54 -13.04 8.95
C ARG A 437 -23.47 -14.52 9.31
N ASP A 438 -24.61 -15.17 9.47
CA ASP A 438 -24.66 -16.54 9.94
C ASP A 438 -24.09 -17.52 8.89
N ARG A 439 -24.33 -17.27 7.59
CA ARG A 439 -23.70 -18.03 6.49
C ARG A 439 -22.20 -17.79 6.37
N PHE A 440 -21.78 -16.53 6.45
CA PHE A 440 -20.36 -16.17 6.40
C PHE A 440 -19.57 -16.82 7.55
N GLN A 441 -20.09 -16.74 8.79
CA GLN A 441 -19.49 -17.39 9.94
C GLN A 441 -19.36 -18.91 9.74
N LYS A 442 -20.40 -19.56 9.22
CA LYS A 442 -20.37 -21.00 8.93
C LYS A 442 -19.31 -21.36 7.91
N TYR A 443 -19.22 -20.61 6.81
CA TYR A 443 -18.19 -20.82 5.80
C TYR A 443 -16.79 -20.68 6.40
N VAL A 444 -16.56 -19.62 7.18
CA VAL A 444 -15.26 -19.41 7.85
C VAL A 444 -14.95 -20.57 8.77
N ASP A 445 -15.90 -21.05 9.60
CA ASP A 445 -15.69 -22.20 10.50
C ASP A 445 -15.27 -23.48 9.77
N GLU A 446 -15.77 -23.71 8.56
CA GLU A 446 -15.49 -24.89 7.75
C GLU A 446 -14.14 -24.82 7.01
N HIS A 447 -13.62 -23.61 6.75
CA HIS A 447 -12.48 -23.40 5.83
C HIS A 447 -11.25 -22.75 6.47
N ILE A 448 -11.38 -22.07 7.62
CA ILE A 448 -10.25 -21.39 8.25
C ILE A 448 -9.33 -22.41 8.95
N GLU A 449 -8.04 -22.35 8.65
CA GLU A 449 -7.05 -23.22 9.27
C GLU A 449 -6.55 -22.67 10.61
N PRO A 450 -6.14 -23.51 11.59
CA PRO A 450 -5.65 -23.05 12.88
C PRO A 450 -4.49 -22.05 12.77
N HIS A 451 -3.57 -22.26 11.82
CA HIS A 451 -2.40 -21.41 11.63
C HIS A 451 -2.75 -19.98 11.15
N GLN A 452 -3.95 -19.78 10.57
CA GLN A 452 -4.45 -18.49 10.09
C GLN A 452 -5.07 -17.65 11.21
N LYS A 453 -5.30 -18.26 12.39
CA LYS A 453 -5.89 -17.62 13.58
C LYS A 453 -4.85 -17.05 14.54
N GLU A 454 -3.57 -17.20 14.20
CA GLU A 454 -2.47 -16.85 15.09
C GLU A 454 -1.56 -15.80 14.44
N ALA A 455 -1.07 -14.89 15.27
CA ALA A 455 -0.09 -13.90 14.89
C ALA A 455 1.29 -14.57 14.77
N THR A 456 1.93 -14.45 13.61
CA THR A 456 3.24 -15.07 13.33
C THR A 456 4.31 -14.01 13.02
N LEU A 457 5.56 -14.32 13.37
CA LEU A 457 6.75 -13.57 12.95
C LEU A 457 7.70 -14.49 12.22
N ASP A 458 7.91 -14.25 10.93
CA ASP A 458 8.85 -15.00 10.10
C ASP A 458 10.24 -14.35 10.16
N ILE A 459 11.15 -14.97 10.92
CA ILE A 459 12.50 -14.46 11.16
C ILE A 459 13.38 -14.74 9.94
N ASP A 460 14.00 -13.70 9.40
CA ASP A 460 14.93 -13.82 8.28
C ASP A 460 16.27 -14.38 8.72
N THR A 461 16.81 -13.92 9.84
CA THR A 461 18.12 -14.36 10.32
C THR A 461 18.30 -14.12 11.80
N VAL A 462 18.94 -15.07 12.46
CA VAL A 462 19.42 -14.90 13.84
C VAL A 462 20.81 -14.28 13.79
N ILE A 463 21.02 -13.17 14.50
CA ILE A 463 22.29 -12.44 14.54
C ILE A 463 22.63 -12.00 15.97
N ASP A 464 23.90 -11.75 16.22
CA ASP A 464 24.41 -11.23 17.49
C ASP A 464 24.65 -9.72 17.40
N PHE A 465 24.73 -9.01 18.53
CA PHE A 465 24.95 -7.56 18.52
C PHE A 465 26.33 -7.15 17.97
N LYS A 466 27.32 -8.05 17.99
CA LYS A 466 28.61 -7.83 17.30
C LYS A 466 28.47 -7.72 15.78
N ASP A 467 27.44 -8.33 15.19
CA ASP A 467 27.24 -8.37 13.74
C ASP A 467 26.64 -7.05 13.23
N ILE A 468 25.95 -6.31 14.10
CA ILE A 468 25.32 -5.01 13.83
C ILE A 468 26.36 -3.89 13.79
N THR A 469 27.23 -3.97 12.79
CA THR A 469 28.26 -2.97 12.54
C THR A 469 27.71 -1.82 11.71
N LYS A 470 28.39 -0.66 11.74
CA LYS A 470 28.08 0.47 10.86
C LYS A 470 28.09 0.07 9.37
N LYS A 471 28.99 -0.85 8.99
CA LYS A 471 29.06 -1.38 7.63
C LYS A 471 27.82 -2.21 7.29
N LEU A 472 27.42 -3.14 8.16
CA LEU A 472 26.18 -3.92 7.99
C LEU A 472 24.99 -2.98 7.80
N HIS A 473 24.85 -1.99 8.68
CA HIS A 473 23.75 -1.03 8.63
C HIS A 473 23.73 -0.24 7.31
N ASN A 474 24.87 0.29 6.86
CA ASN A 474 24.96 1.01 5.59
C ASN A 474 24.68 0.10 4.38
N ASP A 475 25.14 -1.15 4.42
CA ASP A 475 24.87 -2.12 3.36
C ASP A 475 23.38 -2.50 3.33
N LEU A 476 22.75 -2.64 4.50
CA LEU A 476 21.32 -2.94 4.65
C LEU A 476 20.43 -1.83 4.07
N LYS A 477 20.80 -0.55 4.23
CA LYS A 477 20.05 0.57 3.63
C LYS A 477 19.89 0.47 2.11
N ARG A 478 20.86 -0.16 1.43
CA ARG A 478 20.82 -0.34 -0.03
C ARG A 478 19.71 -1.30 -0.49
N PHE A 479 19.09 -2.05 0.43
CA PHE A 479 17.93 -2.90 0.14
C PHE A 479 16.64 -2.09 -0.02
N ALA A 480 16.61 -0.85 0.48
CA ALA A 480 15.51 0.07 0.23
C ALA A 480 15.35 0.36 -1.28
N PRO A 481 14.15 0.75 -1.75
CA PRO A 481 12.90 0.90 -0.99
C PRO A 481 12.35 -0.45 -0.51
N PHE A 482 11.82 -0.48 0.72
CA PHE A 482 11.16 -1.66 1.29
C PHE A 482 9.64 -1.60 1.08
N GLY A 483 9.02 -2.76 0.92
CA GLY A 483 7.57 -2.94 0.73
C GLY A 483 7.26 -4.40 0.39
N PRO A 484 6.05 -4.74 -0.07
CA PRO A 484 5.67 -6.14 -0.33
C PRO A 484 6.62 -6.85 -1.31
N LYS A 485 6.95 -8.12 -1.05
CA LYS A 485 7.99 -8.93 -1.71
C LYS A 485 9.44 -8.38 -1.56
N ASN A 486 9.63 -7.32 -0.77
CA ASN A 486 10.93 -6.74 -0.43
C ASN A 486 10.87 -6.10 0.96
N GLU A 487 10.36 -6.85 1.94
CA GLU A 487 10.07 -6.38 3.29
C GLU A 487 11.34 -5.96 4.02
N LYS A 488 11.20 -5.19 5.10
CA LYS A 488 12.32 -4.95 6.01
C LYS A 488 12.70 -6.28 6.66
N PRO A 489 14.00 -6.65 6.69
CA PRO A 489 14.37 -7.93 7.26
C PRO A 489 14.10 -8.00 8.77
N LEU A 490 13.51 -9.11 9.21
CA LEU A 490 13.32 -9.41 10.62
C LEU A 490 14.51 -10.19 11.17
N PHE A 491 15.24 -9.54 12.06
CA PHE A 491 16.38 -10.10 12.78
C PHE A 491 15.94 -10.64 14.13
N CYS A 492 16.58 -11.70 14.59
CA CYS A 492 16.40 -12.22 15.94
C CYS A 492 17.73 -12.23 16.69
N THR A 493 17.74 -11.80 17.94
CA THR A 493 18.85 -12.04 18.86
C THR A 493 18.29 -12.77 20.08
N LYS A 494 18.94 -13.88 20.42
CA LYS A 494 18.56 -14.71 21.56
C LYS A 494 19.36 -14.33 22.80
N ASP A 495 18.77 -14.59 23.96
CA ASP A 495 19.41 -14.41 25.27
C ASP A 495 20.02 -13.01 25.49
N VAL A 496 19.25 -11.98 25.17
CA VAL A 496 19.61 -10.59 25.46
C VAL A 496 19.23 -10.23 26.90
N PHE A 497 19.91 -9.21 27.44
CA PHE A 497 19.68 -8.69 28.79
C PHE A 497 19.42 -7.19 28.73
N ASP A 498 18.60 -6.71 29.68
CA ASP A 498 18.49 -5.28 29.94
C ASP A 498 19.83 -4.74 30.50
N PHE A 499 20.36 -3.69 29.87
CA PHE A 499 21.53 -2.98 30.35
C PHE A 499 21.28 -2.29 31.71
N GLY A 500 20.00 -2.05 32.04
CA GLY A 500 19.55 -1.53 33.34
C GLY A 500 18.98 -0.11 33.28
N THR A 501 19.00 0.50 32.10
CA THR A 501 18.50 1.87 31.84
C THR A 501 17.20 1.88 31.02
N SER A 502 16.66 0.70 30.69
CA SER A 502 15.39 0.58 29.96
C SER A 502 14.22 1.19 30.73
N LYS A 503 13.36 1.91 30.02
CA LYS A 503 12.25 2.65 30.61
C LYS A 503 11.03 2.70 29.72
N VAL A 504 9.87 2.75 30.37
CA VAL A 504 8.61 3.00 29.70
C VAL A 504 8.55 4.48 29.28
N VAL A 505 8.02 4.73 28.08
CA VAL A 505 7.92 6.04 27.45
C VAL A 505 6.57 6.16 26.72
N GLY A 506 6.25 7.36 26.23
CA GLY A 506 4.95 7.65 25.62
C GLY A 506 4.04 8.44 26.58
N ARG A 507 2.98 9.03 26.03
CA ARG A 507 2.06 9.88 26.81
C ARG A 507 1.23 9.04 27.78
N ALA A 508 0.89 7.81 27.38
CA ALA A 508 0.13 6.84 28.16
C ALA A 508 1.02 5.73 28.77
N GLN A 509 2.36 5.87 28.73
CA GLN A 509 3.31 4.84 29.18
C GLN A 509 3.12 3.49 28.46
N GLU A 510 2.90 3.58 27.15
CA GLU A 510 2.50 2.48 26.27
C GLU A 510 3.69 1.85 25.50
N HIS A 511 4.86 2.50 25.48
CA HIS A 511 6.03 2.04 24.73
C HIS A 511 7.22 1.78 25.66
N ILE A 512 8.22 0.98 25.24
CA ILE A 512 9.46 0.75 26.00
C ILE A 512 10.67 1.22 25.19
N LYS A 513 11.43 2.17 25.74
CA LYS A 513 12.78 2.46 25.27
C LYS A 513 13.74 1.49 25.94
N LEU A 514 14.49 0.75 25.13
CA LEU A 514 15.35 -0.34 25.56
C LEU A 514 16.82 0.01 25.34
N GLU A 515 17.67 -0.43 26.27
CA GLU A 515 19.11 -0.48 26.12
C GLU A 515 19.52 -1.92 26.44
N LEU A 516 20.00 -2.65 25.44
CA LEU A 516 20.15 -4.10 25.47
C LEU A 516 21.60 -4.49 25.26
N VAL A 517 21.99 -5.59 25.89
CA VAL A 517 23.29 -6.26 25.68
C VAL A 517 23.08 -7.74 25.43
N ASP A 518 24.04 -8.37 24.74
CA ASP A 518 24.13 -9.82 24.62
C ASP A 518 25.39 -10.33 25.34
N SER A 519 25.49 -11.65 25.55
CA SER A 519 26.68 -12.25 26.18
C SER A 519 27.89 -12.36 25.25
N LYS A 520 27.74 -11.94 23.99
CA LYS A 520 28.71 -12.18 22.92
C LYS A 520 29.46 -10.93 22.49
N SER A 521 29.07 -9.76 22.99
CA SER A 521 29.69 -8.48 22.68
C SER A 521 29.51 -7.47 23.82
N ASN A 522 30.34 -6.43 23.83
CA ASN A 522 30.16 -5.27 24.71
C ASN A 522 29.27 -4.18 24.06
N ASN A 523 28.56 -4.52 22.99
CA ASN A 523 27.76 -3.54 22.25
C ASN A 523 26.43 -3.31 23.00
N VAL A 524 26.20 -2.07 23.42
CA VAL A 524 24.89 -1.65 23.95
C VAL A 524 24.03 -1.18 22.78
N MET A 525 22.98 -1.95 22.49
CA MET A 525 22.04 -1.65 21.42
C MET A 525 20.84 -0.89 21.96
N ASN A 526 20.52 0.24 21.33
CA ASN A 526 19.32 1.00 21.65
C ASN A 526 18.14 0.42 20.89
N GLY A 527 17.01 0.23 21.56
CA GLY A 527 15.77 -0.27 20.97
C GLY A 527 14.55 0.57 21.34
N ILE A 528 13.49 0.42 20.56
CA ILE A 528 12.15 0.92 20.88
C ILE A 528 11.13 -0.19 20.60
N ALA A 529 10.29 -0.50 21.58
CA ALA A 529 9.17 -1.43 21.44
C ALA A 529 7.86 -0.65 21.59
N PHE A 530 7.11 -0.49 20.50
CA PHE A 530 5.85 0.25 20.51
C PHE A 530 4.71 -0.64 21.01
N GLY A 531 3.96 -0.20 22.02
CA GLY A 531 2.72 -0.86 22.45
C GLY A 531 2.95 -2.10 23.34
N GLN A 532 4.20 -2.36 23.73
CA GLN A 532 4.61 -3.58 24.43
C GLN A 532 4.99 -3.31 25.89
N SER A 533 4.40 -2.29 26.54
CA SER A 533 4.76 -1.91 27.92
C SER A 533 4.53 -3.03 28.96
N GLU A 534 3.66 -4.00 28.68
CA GLU A 534 3.44 -5.20 29.51
C GLU A 534 4.73 -6.02 29.72
N SER A 535 5.62 -6.04 28.72
CA SER A 535 6.91 -6.74 28.81
C SER A 535 7.90 -6.07 29.77
N ALA A 536 7.67 -4.82 30.18
CA ALA A 536 8.63 -4.04 30.98
C ALA A 536 8.95 -4.69 32.34
N ARG A 537 7.95 -5.31 32.99
CA ARG A 537 8.15 -6.01 34.27
C ARG A 537 9.11 -7.19 34.10
N TYR A 538 8.95 -7.92 33.01
CA TYR A 538 9.77 -9.07 32.71
C TYR A 538 11.19 -8.66 32.29
N ILE A 539 11.35 -7.66 31.43
CA ILE A 539 12.65 -7.12 31.01
C ILE A 539 13.48 -6.66 32.21
N LYS A 540 12.85 -5.99 33.19
CA LYS A 540 13.51 -5.53 34.42
C LYS A 540 13.82 -6.65 35.42
N SER A 541 13.38 -7.88 35.18
CA SER A 541 13.66 -9.03 36.06
C SER A 541 15.10 -9.56 35.96
N LYS A 542 15.93 -8.97 35.09
CA LYS A 542 17.32 -9.36 34.80
C LYS A 542 17.51 -10.80 34.28
N ARG A 543 16.43 -11.43 33.83
CA ARG A 543 16.49 -12.70 33.10
C ARG A 543 16.83 -12.42 31.64
N SER A 544 17.46 -13.39 30.98
CA SER A 544 17.65 -13.35 29.53
C SER A 544 16.31 -13.49 28.81
N PHE A 545 16.20 -12.86 27.65
CA PHE A 545 15.03 -12.95 26.79
C PHE A 545 15.42 -12.89 25.31
N ASP A 546 14.54 -13.35 24.43
CA ASP A 546 14.74 -13.23 22.99
C ASP A 546 14.02 -11.98 22.47
N ILE A 547 14.57 -11.40 21.40
CA ILE A 547 13.96 -10.28 20.66
C ILE A 547 13.91 -10.56 19.15
N VAL A 548 12.83 -10.12 18.52
CA VAL A 548 12.70 -9.96 17.05
C VAL A 548 12.60 -8.48 16.74
N TYR A 549 13.34 -8.01 15.73
CA TYR A 549 13.46 -6.59 15.43
C TYR A 549 13.86 -6.30 13.98
N THR A 550 13.55 -5.09 13.52
CA THR A 550 14.22 -4.49 12.36
C THR A 550 15.35 -3.57 12.82
N ILE A 551 16.33 -3.33 11.94
CA ILE A 551 17.41 -2.37 12.18
C ILE A 551 17.07 -1.07 11.44
N GLU A 552 16.88 0.00 12.18
CA GLU A 552 16.47 1.32 11.68
C GLU A 552 17.55 2.38 11.90
N ASP A 553 17.42 3.49 11.18
CA ASP A 553 18.18 4.70 11.47
C ASP A 553 17.72 5.36 12.77
N ASN A 554 18.68 5.75 13.60
CA ASN A 554 18.37 6.56 14.75
C ASN A 554 18.08 8.01 14.32
N VAL A 555 16.80 8.39 14.37
CA VAL A 555 16.31 9.73 14.01
C VAL A 555 16.94 10.84 14.85
N PHE A 556 17.32 10.55 16.10
CA PHE A 556 17.90 11.54 17.03
C PHE A 556 19.44 11.62 16.95
N LYS A 557 20.10 10.53 16.55
CA LYS A 557 21.56 10.44 16.46
C LYS A 557 21.97 9.94 15.09
N LYS A 558 22.10 10.89 14.15
CA LYS A 558 22.43 10.64 12.75
C LYS A 558 23.64 9.70 12.60
N GLY A 559 23.48 8.64 11.82
CA GLY A 559 24.53 7.66 11.54
C GLY A 559 24.72 6.55 12.59
N SER A 560 23.84 6.48 13.61
CA SER A 560 23.73 5.32 14.51
C SER A 560 22.48 4.51 14.18
N SER A 561 22.52 3.21 14.45
CA SER A 561 21.38 2.31 14.30
C SER A 561 20.54 2.25 15.59
N GLN A 562 19.26 1.98 15.44
CA GLN A 562 18.32 1.67 16.52
C GLN A 562 17.55 0.39 16.15
N LEU A 563 17.22 -0.43 17.12
CA LEU A 563 16.38 -1.61 16.92
C LEU A 563 14.91 -1.21 17.08
N GLN A 564 14.07 -1.49 16.10
CA GLN A 564 12.62 -1.43 16.28
C GLN A 564 12.14 -2.85 16.62
N ILE A 565 11.67 -3.03 17.85
CA ILE A 565 11.34 -4.34 18.39
C ILE A 565 9.91 -4.72 17.99
N GLU A 566 9.80 -5.83 17.27
CA GLU A 566 8.53 -6.41 16.80
C GLU A 566 8.04 -7.53 17.73
N GLY A 567 8.95 -8.20 18.45
CA GLY A 567 8.59 -9.25 19.39
C GLY A 567 9.57 -9.35 20.55
N ILE A 568 9.04 -9.61 21.74
CA ILE A 568 9.79 -9.93 22.96
C ILE A 568 9.18 -11.20 23.55
N ARG A 569 10.01 -12.18 23.86
CA ARG A 569 9.55 -13.36 24.60
C ARG A 569 10.61 -13.83 25.59
N PRO A 570 10.23 -14.51 26.68
CA PRO A 570 11.20 -15.17 27.52
C PRO A 570 12.03 -16.17 26.73
N SER A 571 13.32 -16.24 27.02
CA SER A 571 14.15 -17.34 26.52
C SER A 571 13.53 -18.65 27.03
N GLU A 572 13.33 -19.62 26.14
CA GLU A 572 12.97 -20.97 26.55
C GLU A 572 14.08 -21.48 27.46
N SER A 573 13.76 -21.74 28.73
CA SER A 573 14.66 -22.46 29.62
C SER A 573 14.85 -23.87 29.07
N GLU A 574 16.08 -24.21 28.65
CA GLU A 574 16.48 -25.60 28.41
C GLU A 574 16.17 -26.50 29.63
#